data_AF-A0A1W9RUF5-F1
#
_entry.id   AF-A0A1W9RUF5-F1
#
_cell.length_a   1.000
_cell.length_b   1.000
_cell.length_c   1.000
_cell.angle_alpha   90.00
_cell.angle_beta   90.00
_cell.angle_gamma   90.00
#
_symmetry.space_group_name_H-M   'P 1'
#
loop_
_entity.id
_entity.type
_entity.pdbx_description
1 polymer ?
#
loop_
_entity_poly.entity_id
_entity_poly.type
_entity_poly.pdbx_seq_one_letter_code
_entity_poly.pdbx_strand_id
1 'polypeptide(L)'
;MYLIIDLEATCWQYPKEEKEIIEMGAVLIDRNYKILGEYQSFVRPVKNPILSKFCKDLTSITQEEIDNAEIFPVVFEKFINWVIQTAKCKIEEITFCSWGYYDKEQLIKDCQLHNIKYPFVTHRSLKHEFAKKRRIKPVGLKKACEICGIKFEGTHHRALDDARNIVKIFIKEKWK
;
A
#
# COMPACT_ATOMS: atom_id res chain seq x y z
N MET A 1 -7.59 13.23 7.24
CA MET A 1 -6.37 13.23 6.38
C MET A 1 -6.41 11.96 5.56
N TYR A 2 -5.72 11.88 4.42
CA TYR A 2 -5.73 10.66 3.61
C TYR A 2 -4.35 10.02 3.66
N LEU A 3 -4.32 8.77 4.05
CA LEU A 3 -3.13 7.93 4.04
C LEU A 3 -3.26 6.97 2.86
N ILE A 4 -2.53 7.23 1.79
CA ILE A 4 -2.55 6.42 0.57
C ILE A 4 -1.47 5.36 0.75
N ILE A 5 -1.88 4.09 0.75
CA ILE A 5 -1.00 2.94 0.95
C ILE A 5 -1.11 2.00 -0.24
N ASP A 6 0.02 1.38 -0.55
CA ASP A 6 0.14 0.20 -1.39
C ASP A 6 1.02 -0.82 -0.65
N LEU A 7 0.70 -2.11 -0.79
CA LEU A 7 1.39 -3.20 -0.11
C LEU A 7 1.83 -4.25 -1.13
N GLU A 8 3.11 -4.60 -1.08
CA GLU A 8 3.59 -5.82 -1.73
C GLU A 8 3.56 -6.98 -0.74
N ALA A 9 3.28 -8.17 -1.26
CA ALA A 9 3.18 -9.39 -0.47
C ALA A 9 3.88 -10.56 -1.15
N THR A 10 4.25 -11.57 -0.36
CA THR A 10 4.72 -12.85 -0.91
C THR A 10 3.72 -13.39 -1.94
N CYS A 11 4.23 -13.91 -3.06
CA CYS A 11 3.39 -14.44 -4.12
C CYS A 11 4.07 -15.55 -4.93
N TRP A 12 3.26 -16.38 -5.58
CA TRP A 12 3.67 -17.53 -6.37
C TRP A 12 2.79 -17.64 -7.60
N GLN A 13 3.32 -18.27 -8.65
CA GLN A 13 2.51 -18.63 -9.81
C GLN A 13 1.53 -19.75 -9.43
N TYR A 14 2.05 -20.84 -8.86
CA TYR A 14 1.35 -21.96 -8.23
C TYR A 14 2.33 -22.69 -7.26
N PRO A 15 1.86 -23.34 -6.19
CA PRO A 15 0.52 -23.28 -5.60
C PRO A 15 0.23 -21.91 -4.96
N LYS A 16 -1.03 -21.66 -4.59
CA LYS A 16 -1.38 -20.47 -3.79
C LYS A 16 -1.10 -20.75 -2.32
N GLU A 17 -0.18 -20.00 -1.75
CA GLU A 17 0.10 -20.03 -0.32
C GLU A 17 -0.48 -18.80 0.39
N GLU A 18 -0.41 -18.83 1.72
CA GLU A 18 -0.77 -17.67 2.53
C GLU A 18 0.25 -16.56 2.31
N LYS A 19 -0.27 -15.36 2.03
CA LYS A 19 0.53 -14.19 1.72
C LYS A 19 0.88 -13.44 3.00
N GLU A 20 2.07 -12.87 3.04
CA GLU A 20 2.58 -11.99 4.08
C GLU A 20 3.08 -10.71 3.43
N ILE A 21 2.91 -9.57 4.08
CA ILE A 21 3.42 -8.28 3.59
C ILE A 21 4.95 -8.34 3.55
N ILE A 22 5.53 -7.84 2.46
CA ILE A 22 6.98 -7.76 2.24
C ILE A 22 7.48 -6.34 1.94
N GLU A 23 6.59 -5.43 1.55
CA GLU A 23 6.90 -4.00 1.43
C GLU A 23 5.65 -3.19 1.80
N MET A 24 5.83 -2.14 2.59
CA MET A 24 4.82 -1.14 2.90
C MET A 24 5.24 0.20 2.31
N GLY A 25 4.46 0.71 1.36
CA GLY A 25 4.63 2.03 0.77
C GLY A 25 3.45 2.92 1.12
N ALA A 26 3.72 4.15 1.57
CA ALA A 26 2.65 5.07 1.93
C ALA A 26 3.00 6.53 1.66
N VAL A 27 1.96 7.31 1.36
CA VAL A 27 2.03 8.77 1.26
C VAL A 27 0.89 9.37 2.08
N LEU A 28 1.22 10.27 3.00
CA LEU A 28 0.25 10.99 3.79
C LEU A 28 -0.02 12.36 3.17
N ILE A 29 -1.29 12.66 2.89
CA ILE A 29 -1.72 13.95 2.34
C ILE A 29 -2.79 14.61 3.21
N ASP A 30 -2.77 15.94 3.27
CA ASP A 30 -3.81 16.73 3.93
C ASP A 30 -5.05 16.94 3.03
N ARG A 31 -6.06 17.66 3.53
CA ARG A 31 -7.30 17.96 2.79
C ARG A 31 -7.11 18.95 1.63
N ASN A 32 -5.96 19.61 1.56
CA ASN A 32 -5.57 20.52 0.49
C ASN A 32 -4.64 19.83 -0.52
N TYR A 33 -4.48 18.50 -0.44
CA TYR A 33 -3.58 17.69 -1.25
C TYR A 33 -2.10 17.98 -1.04
N LYS A 34 -1.72 18.63 0.07
CA LYS A 34 -0.31 18.79 0.42
C LYS A 34 0.22 17.46 0.92
N ILE A 35 1.33 17.00 0.33
CA ILE A 35 2.08 15.85 0.83
C ILE A 35 2.76 16.27 2.14
N LEU A 36 2.50 15.50 3.20
CA LEU A 36 3.06 15.74 4.53
C LEU A 36 4.25 14.83 4.82
N GLY A 37 4.27 13.65 4.19
CA GLY A 37 5.37 12.71 4.30
C GLY A 37 5.13 11.48 3.44
N GLU A 38 6.22 10.75 3.24
CA GLU A 38 6.26 9.46 2.56
C GLU A 38 6.91 8.43 3.50
N TYR A 39 6.50 7.18 3.36
CA TYR A 39 7.04 6.06 4.14
C TYR A 39 7.28 4.87 3.23
N GLN A 40 8.40 4.20 3.42
CA GLN A 40 8.71 2.92 2.79
C GLN A 40 9.45 2.05 3.79
N SER A 41 9.05 0.78 3.87
CA SER A 41 9.77 -0.22 4.66
C SER A 41 9.54 -1.61 4.09
N PHE A 42 10.61 -2.40 4.03
CA PHE A 42 10.52 -3.82 3.77
C PHE A 42 10.13 -4.57 5.03
N VAL A 43 9.49 -5.72 4.85
CA VAL A 43 9.01 -6.58 5.92
C VAL A 43 9.52 -7.99 5.68
N ARG A 44 10.15 -8.59 6.69
CA ARG A 44 10.58 -9.98 6.60
C ARG A 44 9.41 -10.92 6.92
N PRO A 45 8.95 -11.75 5.96
CA PRO A 45 7.89 -12.72 6.20
C PRO A 45 8.40 -13.86 7.10
N VAL A 46 7.51 -14.42 7.92
CA VAL A 46 7.84 -15.43 8.92
C VAL A 46 7.41 -16.85 8.52
N LYS A 47 6.30 -17.00 7.78
CA LYS A 47 5.85 -18.30 7.28
C LYS A 47 6.65 -18.71 6.06
N ASN A 48 6.84 -17.77 5.13
CA ASN A 48 7.52 -17.99 3.86
C ASN A 48 8.67 -16.99 3.65
N PRO A 49 9.80 -17.14 4.38
CA PRO A 49 10.91 -16.19 4.36
C PRO A 49 11.65 -16.10 3.03
N ILE A 50 11.59 -17.16 2.19
CA ILE A 50 12.27 -17.20 0.90
C ILE A 50 11.29 -16.78 -0.21
N LEU A 51 11.59 -15.66 -0.87
CA LEU A 51 10.78 -15.16 -1.98
C LEU A 51 10.88 -16.08 -3.18
N SER A 52 9.72 -16.42 -3.75
CA SER A 52 9.66 -17.13 -5.02
C SER A 52 10.29 -16.30 -6.14
N LYS A 53 10.77 -16.96 -7.20
CA LYS A 53 11.26 -16.25 -8.39
C LYS A 53 10.18 -15.32 -8.98
N PHE A 54 8.94 -15.81 -9.05
CA PHE A 54 7.81 -15.02 -9.53
C PHE A 54 7.60 -13.74 -8.73
N CYS A 55 7.71 -13.81 -7.40
CA CYS A 55 7.57 -12.64 -6.54
C CYS A 55 8.66 -11.61 -6.80
N LYS A 56 9.92 -12.05 -6.86
CA LYS A 56 11.06 -11.17 -7.15
C LYS A 56 10.96 -10.53 -8.53
N ASP A 57 10.54 -11.29 -9.54
CA ASP A 57 10.37 -10.77 -10.91
C ASP A 57 9.20 -9.78 -10.99
N LEU A 58 8.12 -10.00 -10.22
CA LEU A 58 6.95 -9.13 -10.20
C LEU A 58 7.24 -7.81 -9.50
N THR A 59 7.83 -7.85 -8.30
CA THR A 59 7.99 -6.68 -7.43
C THR A 59 9.37 -6.03 -7.53
N SER A 60 10.33 -6.69 -8.18
CA SER A 60 11.75 -6.31 -8.18
C SER A 60 12.40 -6.27 -6.78
N ILE A 61 11.72 -6.81 -5.75
CA ILE A 61 12.27 -6.93 -4.40
C ILE A 61 13.23 -8.10 -4.36
N THR A 62 14.42 -7.88 -3.81
CA THR A 62 15.47 -8.87 -3.68
C THR A 62 15.33 -9.67 -2.40
N GLN A 63 15.93 -10.87 -2.36
CA GLN A 63 15.98 -11.65 -1.13
C GLN A 63 16.80 -10.92 -0.04
N GLU A 64 17.87 -10.21 -0.43
CA GLU A 64 18.72 -9.47 0.51
C GLU A 64 17.96 -8.32 1.20
N GLU A 65 17.10 -7.60 0.49
CA GLU A 65 16.23 -6.57 1.10
C GLU A 65 15.30 -7.17 2.16
N ILE A 66 14.80 -8.39 1.92
CA ILE A 66 13.90 -9.09 2.84
C ILE A 66 14.66 -9.72 4.02
N ASP A 67 15.82 -10.31 3.79
CA ASP A 67 16.62 -10.95 4.84
C ASP A 67 17.08 -9.92 5.89
N ASN A 68 17.39 -8.70 5.44
CA ASN A 68 17.79 -7.55 6.27
C ASN A 68 16.61 -6.77 6.85
N ALA A 69 15.38 -7.09 6.47
CA ALA A 69 14.19 -6.40 6.96
C ALA A 69 13.79 -6.86 8.37
N GLU A 70 13.10 -5.96 9.07
CA GLU A 70 12.44 -6.27 10.34
C GLU A 70 11.13 -7.04 10.07
N ILE A 71 10.65 -7.79 11.06
CA ILE A 71 9.38 -8.51 10.96
C ILE A 71 8.17 -7.56 11.05
N PHE A 72 7.01 -8.02 10.57
CA PHE A 72 5.79 -7.21 10.48
C PHE A 72 5.41 -6.45 11.77
N PRO A 73 5.43 -7.05 12.98
CA PRO A 73 5.10 -6.30 14.21
C PRO A 73 5.92 -5.04 14.42
N VAL A 74 7.24 -5.12 14.18
CA VAL A 74 8.16 -4.00 14.40
C VAL A 74 7.98 -2.94 13.32
N VAL A 75 7.86 -3.36 12.05
CA VAL A 75 7.64 -2.44 10.93
C VAL A 75 6.30 -1.74 11.06
N PHE A 76 5.25 -2.47 11.46
CA PHE A 76 3.91 -1.91 11.60
C PHE A 76 3.83 -0.92 12.78
N GLU A 77 4.49 -1.19 13.91
CA GLU A 77 4.61 -0.23 15.00
C GLU A 77 5.30 1.07 14.54
N LYS A 78 6.46 0.94 13.86
CA LYS A 78 7.18 2.09 13.28
C LYS A 78 6.30 2.87 12.30
N PHE A 79 5.54 2.15 11.48
CA PHE A 79 4.61 2.73 10.53
C PHE A 79 3.50 3.55 11.22
N ILE A 80 2.83 2.99 12.23
CA ILE A 80 1.78 3.70 12.97
C ILE A 80 2.34 4.91 13.70
N ASN A 81 3.53 4.79 14.30
CA ASN A 81 4.21 5.93 14.94
C ASN A 81 4.52 7.04 13.94
N TRP A 82 5.04 6.69 12.76
CA TRP A 82 5.27 7.66 11.68
C TRP A 82 3.98 8.35 11.24
N VAL A 83 2.88 7.59 11.06
CA VAL A 83 1.58 8.15 10.69
C VAL A 83 1.11 9.17 11.72
N ILE A 84 1.11 8.83 13.01
CA ILE A 84 0.62 9.71 14.09
C ILE A 84 1.49 10.97 14.20
N GLN A 85 2.82 10.83 14.16
CA GLN A 85 3.74 11.96 14.27
C GLN A 85 3.64 12.92 13.08
N THR A 86 3.49 12.37 11.86
CA THR A 86 3.37 13.18 10.64
C THR A 86 2.00 13.83 10.53
N ALA A 87 0.94 13.11 10.89
CA ALA A 87 -0.43 13.60 10.82
C ALA A 87 -0.77 14.62 11.91
N LYS A 88 -0.15 14.49 13.09
CA LYS A 88 -0.47 15.27 14.29
C LYS A 88 -1.95 15.15 14.69
N CYS A 89 -2.55 13.99 14.44
CA CYS A 89 -3.92 13.64 14.86
C CYS A 89 -4.00 12.15 15.24
N LYS A 90 -5.17 11.72 15.73
CA LYS A 90 -5.39 10.32 16.10
C LYS A 90 -5.52 9.44 14.86
N ILE A 91 -5.08 8.18 14.96
CA ILE A 91 -5.10 7.22 13.84
C ILE A 91 -6.53 6.97 13.32
N GLU A 92 -7.53 7.08 14.19
CA GLU A 92 -8.94 6.91 13.86
C GLU A 92 -9.50 8.05 12.99
N GLU A 93 -8.85 9.23 12.99
CA GLU A 93 -9.21 10.38 12.16
C GLU A 93 -8.59 10.32 10.75
N ILE A 94 -7.75 9.31 10.50
CA ILE A 94 -7.08 9.10 9.22
C ILE A 94 -7.92 8.17 8.36
N THR A 95 -8.16 8.60 7.13
CA THR A 95 -8.79 7.79 6.10
C THR A 95 -7.73 6.97 5.40
N PHE A 96 -7.73 5.66 5.66
CA PHE A 96 -6.89 4.69 4.97
C PHE A 96 -7.40 4.56 3.52
N CYS A 97 -6.53 4.82 2.55
CA CYS A 97 -6.85 4.76 1.13
C CYS A 97 -5.88 3.79 0.47
N SER A 98 -6.37 2.95 -0.41
CA SER A 98 -5.52 2.11 -1.26
C SER A 98 -6.14 2.00 -2.64
N TRP A 99 -5.39 1.49 -3.63
CA TRP A 99 -5.98 1.32 -4.95
C TRP A 99 -7.15 0.33 -4.89
N GLY A 100 -6.90 -0.92 -4.48
CA GLY A 100 -7.93 -1.96 -4.38
C GLY A 100 -8.42 -2.22 -2.95
N TYR A 101 -9.28 -3.22 -2.78
CA TYR A 101 -9.58 -3.78 -1.44
C TYR A 101 -8.47 -4.70 -0.92
N TYR A 102 -7.60 -5.18 -1.81
CA TYR A 102 -6.54 -6.12 -1.50
C TYR A 102 -5.66 -5.63 -0.33
N ASP A 103 -5.18 -4.39 -0.37
CA ASP A 103 -4.25 -3.87 0.65
C ASP A 103 -4.90 -3.83 2.04
N LYS A 104 -6.17 -3.42 2.12
CA LYS A 104 -6.93 -3.48 3.38
C LYS A 104 -7.02 -4.91 3.88
N GLU A 105 -7.45 -5.84 3.01
CA GLU A 105 -7.66 -7.23 3.37
C GLU A 105 -6.36 -7.92 3.79
N GLN A 106 -5.26 -7.64 3.09
CA GLN A 106 -3.95 -8.18 3.40
C GLN A 106 -3.42 -7.61 4.71
N LEU A 107 -3.54 -6.30 4.95
CA LEU A 107 -3.14 -5.70 6.22
C LEU A 107 -3.91 -6.26 7.42
N ILE A 108 -5.21 -6.54 7.26
CA ILE A 108 -6.02 -7.21 8.28
C ILE A 108 -5.49 -8.64 8.54
N LYS A 109 -5.12 -9.38 7.50
CA LYS A 109 -4.58 -10.74 7.64
C LYS A 109 -3.23 -10.75 8.36
N ASP A 110 -2.30 -9.88 8.00
CA ASP A 110 -1.02 -9.76 8.70
C ASP A 110 -1.21 -9.30 10.15
N CYS A 111 -2.12 -8.36 10.42
CA CYS A 111 -2.53 -8.02 11.78
C CYS A 111 -3.02 -9.26 12.55
N GLN A 112 -3.90 -10.07 11.96
CA GLN A 112 -4.42 -11.28 12.59
C GLN A 112 -3.33 -12.34 12.83
N LEU A 113 -2.48 -12.58 11.83
CA LEU A 113 -1.35 -13.51 11.89
C LEU A 113 -0.42 -13.19 13.08
N HIS A 114 -0.18 -11.90 13.31
CA HIS A 114 0.72 -11.43 14.34
C HIS A 114 0.02 -11.02 15.65
N ASN A 115 -1.28 -11.28 15.80
CA ASN A 115 -2.09 -10.91 16.96
C ASN A 115 -2.05 -9.39 17.30
N ILE A 116 -2.04 -8.56 16.25
CA ILE A 116 -2.04 -7.10 16.33
C ILE A 116 -3.44 -6.58 16.00
N LYS A 117 -3.93 -5.62 16.77
CA LYS A 117 -5.20 -4.94 16.48
C LYS A 117 -5.06 -4.05 15.23
N TYR A 118 -5.93 -4.26 14.25
CA TYR A 118 -6.05 -3.36 13.10
C TYR A 118 -6.56 -1.96 13.54
N PRO A 119 -5.81 -0.86 13.30
CA PRO A 119 -6.08 0.43 13.93
C PRO A 119 -7.01 1.36 13.11
N PHE A 120 -7.19 1.11 11.82
CA PHE A 120 -7.93 2.03 10.95
C PHE A 120 -9.45 1.81 11.02
N VAL A 121 -10.21 2.89 11.10
CA VAL A 121 -11.68 2.83 11.16
C VAL A 121 -12.31 2.94 9.77
N THR A 122 -11.73 3.77 8.90
CA THR A 122 -12.29 4.07 7.57
C THR A 122 -11.35 3.62 6.47
N HIS A 123 -11.91 3.02 5.40
CA HIS A 123 -11.17 2.69 4.18
C HIS A 123 -11.89 3.17 2.93
N ARG A 124 -11.12 3.67 1.96
CA ARG A 124 -11.56 3.98 0.60
C ARG A 124 -10.79 3.16 -0.41
N SER A 125 -11.50 2.38 -1.23
CA SER A 125 -10.90 1.76 -2.42
C SER A 125 -11.00 2.70 -3.61
N LEU A 126 -9.88 3.36 -3.92
CA LEU A 126 -9.80 4.37 -4.95
C LEU A 126 -10.07 3.83 -6.36
N LYS A 127 -9.73 2.56 -6.62
CA LYS A 127 -10.07 1.84 -7.86
C LYS A 127 -11.58 1.81 -8.11
N HIS A 128 -12.38 1.53 -7.09
CA HIS A 128 -13.83 1.42 -7.23
C HIS A 128 -14.49 2.80 -7.30
N GLU A 129 -13.99 3.77 -6.53
CA GLU A 129 -14.43 5.15 -6.65
C GLU A 129 -14.09 5.75 -8.02
N PHE A 130 -12.93 5.44 -8.58
CA PHE A 130 -12.50 5.82 -9.93
C PHE A 130 -13.44 5.27 -10.98
N ALA A 131 -13.67 3.96 -10.93
CA ALA A 131 -14.58 3.27 -11.83
C ALA A 131 -15.99 3.90 -11.80
N LYS A 132 -16.54 4.12 -10.60
CA LYS A 132 -17.85 4.73 -10.40
C LYS A 132 -17.91 6.16 -10.98
N LYS A 133 -16.91 6.98 -10.67
CA LYS A 133 -16.84 8.38 -11.13
C LYS A 133 -16.71 8.50 -12.64
N ARG A 134 -15.91 7.63 -13.25
CA ARG A 134 -15.66 7.60 -14.70
C ARG A 134 -16.69 6.77 -15.48
N ARG A 135 -17.61 6.08 -14.80
CA ARG A 135 -18.61 5.15 -15.38
C ARG A 135 -17.96 4.06 -16.24
N ILE A 136 -16.86 3.50 -15.75
CA ILE A 136 -16.11 2.40 -16.38
C ILE A 136 -16.03 1.20 -15.44
N LYS A 137 -15.54 0.06 -15.92
CA LYS A 137 -15.16 -1.06 -15.05
C LYS A 137 -13.92 -0.72 -14.22
N PRO A 138 -13.76 -1.28 -13.01
CA PRO A 138 -12.53 -1.17 -12.24
C PRO A 138 -11.29 -1.61 -13.02
N VAL A 139 -10.25 -0.76 -13.07
CA VAL A 139 -9.00 -1.02 -13.81
C VAL A 139 -7.77 -1.09 -12.90
N GLY A 140 -6.68 -1.66 -13.39
CA GLY A 140 -5.38 -1.61 -12.69
C GLY A 140 -4.80 -0.19 -12.63
N LEU A 141 -3.86 0.04 -11.71
CA LEU A 141 -3.29 1.36 -11.44
C LEU A 141 -2.66 2.00 -12.68
N LYS A 142 -1.77 1.25 -13.36
CA LYS A 142 -1.14 1.72 -14.61
C LYS A 142 -2.16 2.14 -15.68
N LYS A 143 -3.25 1.38 -15.83
CA LYS A 143 -4.33 1.73 -16.77
C LYS A 143 -5.10 2.98 -16.34
N ALA A 144 -5.30 3.19 -15.04
CA ALA A 144 -5.89 4.43 -14.55
C ALA A 144 -4.97 5.64 -14.79
N CYS A 145 -3.66 5.49 -14.62
CA CYS A 145 -2.68 6.53 -15.00
C CYS A 145 -2.83 6.90 -16.49
N GLU A 146 -2.87 5.90 -17.40
CA GLU A 146 -3.09 6.13 -18.83
C GLU A 146 -4.40 6.89 -19.11
N ILE A 147 -5.51 6.48 -18.51
CA ILE A 147 -6.83 7.13 -18.68
C ILE A 147 -6.78 8.59 -18.20
N CYS A 148 -6.01 8.88 -17.15
CA CYS A 148 -5.84 10.21 -16.60
C CYS A 148 -4.82 11.09 -17.37
N GLY A 149 -4.11 10.52 -18.35
CA GLY A 149 -2.97 11.18 -19.00
C GLY A 149 -1.79 11.41 -18.04
N ILE A 150 -1.63 10.57 -17.03
CA ILE A 150 -0.54 10.60 -16.06
C ILE A 150 0.52 9.60 -16.51
N LYS A 151 1.76 10.07 -16.67
CA LYS A 151 2.90 9.17 -16.85
C LYS A 151 3.18 8.46 -15.52
N PHE A 152 3.18 7.14 -15.54
CA PHE A 152 3.61 6.35 -14.39
C PHE A 152 5.09 6.63 -14.12
N GLU A 153 5.44 6.95 -12.87
CA GLU A 153 6.81 7.20 -12.43
C GLU A 153 7.28 6.14 -11.45
N GLY A 154 8.57 5.80 -11.48
CA GLY A 154 9.13 4.75 -10.66
C GLY A 154 8.90 3.35 -11.25
N THR A 155 9.03 2.34 -10.41
CA THR A 155 8.91 0.94 -10.78
C THR A 155 7.52 0.42 -10.39
N HIS A 156 6.80 -0.16 -11.34
CA HIS A 156 5.51 -0.78 -11.06
C HIS A 156 5.70 -2.02 -10.17
N HIS A 157 4.83 -2.21 -9.18
CA HIS A 157 4.98 -3.19 -8.09
C HIS A 157 6.12 -2.89 -7.12
N ARG A 158 6.39 -1.59 -6.92
CA ARG A 158 7.15 -1.08 -5.78
C ARG A 158 6.20 -0.21 -4.97
N ALA A 159 5.99 -0.59 -3.72
CA ALA A 159 4.88 -0.10 -2.93
C ALA A 159 4.86 1.44 -2.82
N LEU A 160 6.00 2.09 -2.59
CA LEU A 160 6.04 3.55 -2.49
C LEU A 160 5.80 4.24 -3.84
N ASP A 161 6.32 3.68 -4.93
CA ASP A 161 6.11 4.24 -6.26
C ASP A 161 4.65 4.11 -6.69
N ASP A 162 4.02 2.97 -6.42
CA ASP A 162 2.59 2.78 -6.65
C ASP A 162 1.75 3.74 -5.78
N ALA A 163 2.07 3.90 -4.49
CA ALA A 163 1.42 4.88 -3.61
C ALA A 163 1.54 6.32 -4.15
N ARG A 164 2.71 6.74 -4.64
CA ARG A 164 2.90 8.06 -5.28
C ARG A 164 2.05 8.24 -6.53
N ASN A 165 1.95 7.21 -7.38
CA ASN A 165 1.11 7.27 -8.57
C ASN A 165 -0.39 7.31 -8.22
N ILE A 166 -0.81 6.59 -7.17
CA ILE A 166 -2.18 6.68 -6.63
C ILE A 166 -2.47 8.11 -6.15
N VAL A 167 -1.52 8.76 -5.46
CA VAL A 167 -1.67 10.18 -5.05
C VAL A 167 -1.88 11.09 -6.26
N LYS A 168 -1.14 10.91 -7.35
CA LYS A 168 -1.33 11.72 -8.58
C LYS A 168 -2.74 11.57 -9.13
N ILE A 169 -3.27 10.34 -9.16
CA ILE A 169 -4.67 10.09 -9.57
C ILE A 169 -5.62 10.75 -8.57
N PHE A 170 -5.39 10.60 -7.27
CA PHE A 170 -6.23 11.16 -6.22
C PHE A 170 -6.39 12.68 -6.36
N ILE A 171 -5.28 13.37 -6.61
CA ILE A 171 -5.26 14.82 -6.85
C ILE A 171 -5.94 15.18 -8.19
N LYS A 172 -5.65 14.44 -9.27
CA LYS A 172 -6.25 14.66 -10.60
C LYS A 172 -7.77 14.51 -10.58
N GLU A 173 -8.27 13.52 -9.85
CA GLU A 173 -9.69 13.26 -9.65
C GLU A 173 -10.34 14.22 -8.66
N LYS A 174 -9.58 15.06 -7.95
CA LYS A 174 -10.08 15.99 -6.92
C LYS A 174 -10.97 15.27 -5.88
N TRP A 175 -10.54 14.12 -5.39
CA TRP A 175 -11.26 13.39 -4.34
C TRP A 175 -11.12 14.11 -3.00
N LYS A 176 -12.15 14.85 -2.60
CA LYS A 176 -12.35 15.36 -1.23
C LYS A 176 -13.30 14.42 -0.50
#